data_AF-A0ABD6F331-F1
#
_entry.id   AF-A0ABD6F331-F1
#
_cell.length_a   1.000
_cell.length_b   1.000
_cell.length_c   1.000
_cell.angle_alpha   90.00
_cell.angle_beta   90.00
_cell.angle_gamma   90.00
#
_symmetry.space_group_name_H-M   'P 1'
#
loop_
_entity.id
_entity.type
_entity.pdbx_description
1 polymer ?
#
loop_
_entity_poly.entity_id
_entity_poly.type
_entity_poly.pdbx_seq_one_letter_code
_entity_poly.pdbx_strand_id
1 'polypeptide(L)'
;MPVFSIVFGQMFNTFSLEDEDQLRVSAFINSLAFVVLGIIQGTSAFICIALYGTSGERLTMRMRLLSMKSLLRQDVSYFDDPRHTPGKLTTRLASDAPNVKSAIDQRMASIVQGVISLVSGLAVAFFFGWQMSFITLLIYIALFATQILLNRLVANRDERDIRSAENAGKIAIESIENIRTVQALTKESYLHSLFVRSMQRTHR
;
A
#
# COMPACT_ATOMS: atom_id res chain seq x y z
N MET A 1 2.62 12.66 14.36
CA MET A 1 3.55 12.66 15.52
C MET A 1 3.87 14.08 16.01
N PRO A 2 2.88 14.97 16.22
CA PRO A 2 3.14 16.35 16.67
C PRO A 2 3.54 16.44 18.15
N VAL A 3 2.93 15.63 19.01
CA VAL A 3 3.18 15.63 20.47
C VAL A 3 4.61 15.21 20.79
N PHE A 4 5.12 14.18 20.10
CA PHE A 4 6.51 13.76 20.22
C PHE A 4 7.48 14.89 19.86
N SER A 5 7.23 15.64 18.78
CA SER A 5 8.07 16.77 18.38
C SER A 5 8.10 17.89 19.41
N ILE A 6 6.99 18.16 20.10
CA ILE A 6 6.94 19.17 21.17
C ILE A 6 7.78 18.74 22.37
N VAL A 7 7.61 17.50 22.85
CA VAL A 7 8.40 16.98 23.98
C VAL A 7 9.89 16.89 23.62
N PHE A 8 10.19 16.51 22.38
CA PHE A 8 11.56 16.51 21.87
C PHE A 8 12.17 17.91 21.77
N GLY A 9 11.38 18.92 21.39
CA GLY A 9 11.79 20.33 21.44
C GLY A 9 12.07 20.81 22.86
N GLN A 10 11.24 20.42 23.83
CA GLN A 10 11.46 20.73 25.25
C GLN A 10 12.75 20.11 25.79
N MET A 11 13.13 18.91 25.32
CA MET A 11 14.39 18.27 25.68
C MET A 11 15.61 19.14 25.31
N PHE A 12 15.63 19.71 24.09
CA PHE A 12 16.70 20.63 23.69
C PHE A 12 16.73 21.91 24.53
N ASN A 13 15.55 22.42 24.92
CA ASN A 13 15.47 23.59 25.78
C ASN A 13 16.03 23.29 27.19
N THR A 14 15.79 22.08 27.71
CA THR A 14 16.35 21.62 28.98
C THR A 14 17.88 21.55 28.95
N PHE A 15 18.49 21.13 27.85
CA PHE A 15 19.96 21.13 27.69
C PHE A 15 20.58 22.53 27.60
N SER A 16 19.78 23.59 27.40
CA SER A 16 20.25 24.98 27.38
C SER A 16 20.29 25.65 28.77
N LEU A 17 19.81 24.96 29.81
CA LEU A 17 19.81 25.48 31.18
C LEU A 17 21.18 25.28 31.84
N GLU A 18 21.74 26.34 32.42
CA GLU A 18 23.06 26.34 33.08
C GLU A 18 23.05 25.76 34.51
N ASP A 19 21.88 25.67 35.17
CA ASP A 19 21.73 25.13 36.54
C ASP A 19 21.68 23.59 36.57
N GLU A 20 22.64 22.94 37.25
CA GLU A 20 22.74 21.47 37.37
C GLU A 20 21.53 20.81 38.05
N ASP A 21 20.94 21.46 39.06
CA ASP A 21 19.81 20.88 39.81
C ASP A 21 18.50 20.95 39.02
N GLN A 22 18.24 22.07 38.32
CA GLN A 22 17.06 22.22 37.47
C GLN A 22 17.15 21.35 36.21
N LEU A 23 18.38 21.11 35.70
CA LEU A 23 18.65 20.21 34.59
C LEU A 23 18.25 18.77 34.93
N ARG A 24 18.65 18.26 36.11
CA ARG A 24 18.33 16.87 36.52
C ARG A 24 16.83 16.64 36.68
N VAL A 25 16.12 17.58 37.32
CA VAL A 25 14.66 17.46 37.52
C VAL A 25 13.92 17.52 36.19
N SER A 26 14.27 18.47 35.32
CA SER A 26 13.62 18.63 34.00
C SER A 26 13.92 17.45 33.07
N ALA A 27 15.15 16.91 33.10
CA ALA A 27 15.51 15.71 32.33
C ALA A 27 14.73 14.48 32.80
N PHE A 28 14.53 14.31 34.12
CA PHE A 28 13.72 13.22 34.66
C PHE A 28 12.25 13.32 34.22
N ILE A 29 11.67 14.52 34.25
CA ILE A 29 10.29 14.78 33.79
C ILE A 29 10.15 14.49 32.28
N ASN A 30 11.09 14.95 31.46
CA ASN A 30 11.08 14.69 30.02
C ASN A 30 11.23 13.18 29.71
N SER A 31 12.11 12.48 30.43
CA SER A 31 12.28 11.03 30.31
C SER A 31 10.99 10.28 30.65
N LEU A 32 10.33 10.65 31.76
CA LEU A 32 9.04 10.08 32.14
C LEU A 32 7.96 10.35 31.08
N ALA A 33 7.94 11.56 30.49
CA ALA A 33 7.01 11.91 29.43
C ALA A 33 7.21 11.03 28.18
N PHE A 34 8.45 10.72 27.78
CA PHE A 34 8.73 9.81 26.66
C PHE A 34 8.25 8.38 26.95
N VAL A 35 8.44 7.88 28.18
CA VAL A 35 7.95 6.55 28.56
C VAL A 35 6.43 6.48 28.48
N VAL A 36 5.74 7.48 29.05
CA VAL A 36 4.27 7.54 29.02
C VAL A 36 3.74 7.66 27.59
N LEU A 37 4.34 8.51 26.76
CA LEU A 37 3.98 8.62 25.34
C LEU A 37 4.20 7.31 24.59
N GLY A 38 5.30 6.59 24.86
CA GLY A 38 5.58 5.29 24.27
C GLY A 38 4.51 4.24 24.63
N ILE A 39 4.08 4.19 25.89
CA ILE A 39 3.01 3.29 26.36
C ILE A 39 1.68 3.64 25.68
N ILE A 40 1.32 4.92 25.64
CA ILE A 40 0.07 5.37 25.00
C ILE A 40 0.10 5.05 23.50
N GLN A 41 1.21 5.31 22.82
CA GLN A 41 1.35 5.03 21.40
C GLN A 41 1.29 3.52 21.11
N GLY A 42 1.99 2.71 21.90
CA GLY A 42 1.99 1.25 21.76
C GLY A 42 0.60 0.64 21.98
N THR A 43 -0.08 1.05 23.05
CA THR A 43 -1.45 0.59 23.36
C THR A 43 -2.45 1.06 22.32
N SER A 44 -2.40 2.34 21.89
CA SER A 44 -3.26 2.87 20.85
C SER A 44 -3.04 2.16 19.50
N ALA A 45 -1.78 1.91 19.12
CA ALA A 45 -1.47 1.19 17.88
C ALA A 45 -2.02 -0.24 17.92
N PHE A 46 -1.84 -0.95 19.04
CA PHE A 46 -2.37 -2.29 19.23
C PHE A 46 -3.90 -2.32 19.10
N ILE A 47 -4.58 -1.41 19.80
CA ILE A 47 -6.05 -1.29 19.74
C ILE A 47 -6.52 -0.97 18.33
N CYS A 48 -5.89 -0.01 17.65
CA CYS A 48 -6.23 0.33 16.27
C CYS A 48 -6.09 -0.88 15.34
N ILE A 49 -4.95 -1.57 15.37
CA ILE A 49 -4.71 -2.75 14.50
C ILE A 49 -5.75 -3.84 14.79
N ALA A 50 -6.06 -4.10 16.06
CA ALA A 50 -7.08 -5.09 16.43
C ALA A 50 -8.49 -4.68 15.93
N LEU A 51 -8.87 -3.41 16.07
CA LEU A 51 -10.18 -2.91 15.63
C LEU A 51 -10.32 -2.90 14.10
N TYR A 52 -9.29 -2.47 13.37
CA TYR A 52 -9.29 -2.51 11.90
C TYR A 52 -9.29 -3.95 11.39
N GLY A 53 -8.48 -4.84 11.98
CA GLY A 53 -8.43 -6.24 11.60
C GLY A 53 -9.77 -6.97 11.79
N THR A 54 -10.42 -6.76 12.95
CA THR A 54 -11.73 -7.35 13.25
C THR A 54 -12.84 -6.75 12.38
N SER A 55 -12.84 -5.43 12.17
CA SER A 55 -13.81 -4.75 11.30
C SER A 55 -13.67 -5.19 9.84
N GLY A 56 -12.43 -5.33 9.36
CA GLY A 56 -12.13 -5.85 8.03
C GLY A 56 -12.63 -7.28 7.84
N GLU A 57 -12.47 -8.15 8.85
CA GLU A 57 -12.96 -9.53 8.77
C GLU A 57 -14.49 -9.59 8.72
N ARG A 58 -15.18 -8.84 9.58
CA ARG A 58 -16.65 -8.75 9.57
C ARG A 58 -17.17 -8.21 8.25
N LEU A 59 -16.52 -7.20 7.68
CA LEU A 59 -16.89 -6.64 6.39
C LEU A 59 -16.72 -7.68 5.27
N THR A 60 -15.62 -8.42 5.27
CA THR A 60 -15.34 -9.49 4.31
C THR A 60 -16.41 -10.58 4.36
N MET A 61 -16.75 -11.03 5.57
CA MET A 61 -17.81 -12.02 5.77
C MET A 61 -19.15 -11.51 5.24
N ARG A 62 -19.52 -10.27 5.56
CA ARG A 62 -20.77 -9.66 5.10
C ARG A 62 -20.81 -9.52 3.57
N MET A 63 -19.70 -9.11 2.95
CA MET A 63 -19.58 -9.03 1.49
C MET A 63 -19.77 -10.39 0.84
N ARG A 64 -19.11 -11.45 1.36
CA ARG A 64 -19.27 -12.82 0.85
C ARG A 64 -20.72 -13.31 0.92
N LEU A 65 -21.39 -13.07 2.05
CA LEU A 65 -22.79 -13.47 2.24
C LEU A 65 -23.74 -12.71 1.31
N LEU A 66 -23.59 -11.40 1.18
CA LEU A 66 -24.42 -10.58 0.30
C LEU A 66 -24.23 -10.94 -1.17
N SER A 67 -22.99 -11.15 -1.60
CA SER A 67 -22.67 -11.56 -2.97
C SER A 67 -23.23 -12.94 -3.28
N MET A 68 -23.09 -13.92 -2.38
CA MET A 68 -23.69 -15.25 -2.58
C MET A 68 -25.21 -15.17 -2.65
N LYS A 69 -25.84 -14.39 -1.77
CA LYS A 69 -27.29 -14.16 -1.79
C LYS A 69 -27.75 -13.50 -3.10
N SER A 70 -26.98 -12.54 -3.62
CA SER A 70 -27.28 -11.89 -4.89
C SER A 70 -27.13 -12.85 -6.08
N LEU A 71 -26.09 -13.68 -6.08
CA LEU A 71 -25.87 -14.69 -7.13
C LEU A 71 -27.02 -15.70 -7.19
N LEU A 72 -27.53 -16.15 -6.05
CA LEU A 72 -28.66 -17.09 -5.98
C LEU A 72 -30.00 -16.49 -6.43
N ARG A 73 -30.12 -15.16 -6.50
CA ARG A 73 -31.33 -14.46 -6.96
C ARG A 73 -31.35 -14.18 -8.46
N GLN A 74 -30.27 -14.48 -9.15
CA GLN A 74 -30.08 -14.15 -10.55
C GLN A 74 -30.76 -15.18 -11.46
N ASP A 75 -31.32 -14.74 -12.59
CA ASP A 75 -32.00 -15.62 -13.55
C ASP A 75 -31.03 -16.57 -14.26
N VAL A 76 -31.56 -17.69 -14.78
CA VAL A 76 -30.78 -18.72 -15.50
C VAL A 76 -30.01 -18.11 -16.69
N SER A 77 -30.61 -17.16 -17.41
CA SER A 77 -29.97 -16.47 -18.54
C SER A 77 -28.68 -15.74 -18.17
N TYR A 78 -28.48 -15.35 -16.90
CA TYR A 78 -27.21 -14.77 -16.47
C TYR A 78 -26.07 -15.78 -16.46
N PHE A 79 -26.36 -17.03 -16.10
CA PHE A 79 -25.38 -18.12 -16.04
C PHE A 79 -25.07 -18.71 -17.42
N ASP A 80 -25.90 -18.42 -18.43
CA ASP A 80 -25.66 -18.81 -19.82
C ASP A 80 -24.53 -18.00 -20.47
N ASP A 81 -24.16 -16.84 -19.92
CA ASP A 81 -23.02 -16.06 -20.42
C ASP A 81 -21.68 -16.76 -20.06
N PRO A 82 -20.78 -17.03 -21.04
CA PRO A 82 -19.47 -17.64 -20.79
C PRO A 82 -18.55 -16.82 -19.85
N ARG A 83 -18.91 -15.58 -19.53
CA ARG A 83 -18.24 -14.75 -18.51
C ARG A 83 -18.67 -15.10 -17.09
N HIS A 84 -19.88 -15.62 -16.90
CA HIS A 84 -20.50 -15.89 -15.59
C HIS A 84 -20.52 -17.38 -15.26
N THR A 85 -19.55 -18.14 -15.77
CA THR A 85 -19.40 -19.55 -15.40
C THR A 85 -19.25 -19.69 -13.88
N PRO A 86 -19.90 -20.69 -13.24
CA PRO A 86 -19.86 -20.88 -11.79
C PRO A 86 -18.44 -20.90 -11.19
N GLY A 87 -17.48 -21.51 -11.90
CA GLY A 87 -16.07 -21.51 -11.49
C GLY A 87 -15.46 -20.10 -11.45
N LYS A 88 -15.69 -19.26 -12.47
CA LYS A 88 -15.17 -17.88 -12.52
C LYS A 88 -15.80 -16.99 -11.44
N LEU A 89 -17.10 -17.15 -11.21
CA LEU A 89 -17.82 -16.41 -10.17
C LEU A 89 -17.33 -16.79 -8.77
N THR A 90 -17.08 -18.07 -8.53
CA THR A 90 -16.53 -18.57 -7.25
C THR A 90 -15.11 -18.06 -7.03
N THR A 91 -14.26 -18.06 -8.06
CA THR A 91 -12.92 -17.47 -7.99
C THR A 91 -12.98 -15.97 -7.70
N ARG A 92 -13.84 -15.21 -8.40
CA ARG A 92 -14.04 -13.77 -8.11
C ARG A 92 -14.51 -13.53 -6.69
N LEU A 93 -15.48 -14.31 -6.20
CA LEU A 93 -15.96 -14.18 -4.82
C LEU A 93 -14.85 -14.48 -3.80
N ALA A 94 -13.99 -15.45 -4.10
CA ALA A 94 -12.86 -15.83 -3.26
C ALA A 94 -11.72 -14.80 -3.31
N SER A 95 -11.45 -14.15 -4.45
CA SER A 95 -10.36 -13.18 -4.65
C SER A 95 -10.75 -11.75 -4.29
N ASP A 96 -11.95 -11.31 -4.67
CA ASP A 96 -12.33 -9.90 -4.64
C ASP A 96 -12.70 -9.48 -3.21
N ALA A 97 -13.33 -10.36 -2.43
CA ALA A 97 -13.67 -10.07 -1.05
C ALA A 97 -12.42 -9.83 -0.16
N PRO A 98 -11.37 -10.66 -0.20
CA PRO A 98 -10.10 -10.37 0.48
C PRO A 98 -9.37 -9.13 -0.05
N ASN A 99 -9.43 -8.86 -1.36
CA ASN A 99 -8.81 -7.66 -1.92
C ASN A 99 -9.47 -6.38 -1.37
N VAL A 100 -10.80 -6.37 -1.25
CA VAL A 100 -11.55 -5.28 -0.61
C VAL A 100 -11.18 -5.15 0.88
N LYS A 101 -11.03 -6.28 1.60
CA LYS A 101 -10.52 -6.27 2.99
C LYS A 101 -9.18 -5.55 3.09
N SER A 102 -8.21 -5.97 2.27
CA SER A 102 -6.85 -5.40 2.29
C SER A 102 -6.84 -3.91 1.98
N ALA A 103 -7.76 -3.43 1.14
CA ALA A 103 -7.92 -2.00 0.87
C ALA A 103 -8.47 -1.22 2.08
N ILE A 104 -9.37 -1.83 2.86
CA ILE A 104 -10.10 -1.16 3.95
C ILE A 104 -9.39 -1.29 5.31
N ASP A 105 -8.67 -2.38 5.53
CA ASP A 105 -8.04 -2.69 6.82
C ASP A 105 -6.84 -1.78 7.08
N GLN A 106 -5.69 -2.07 6.46
CA GLN A 106 -4.43 -1.40 6.80
C GLN A 106 -4.17 -0.13 5.98
N ARG A 107 -4.66 -0.10 4.73
CA ARG A 107 -4.38 1.03 3.82
C ARG A 107 -5.16 2.28 4.19
N MET A 108 -6.44 2.12 4.52
CA MET A 108 -7.30 3.20 4.99
C MET A 108 -6.80 3.80 6.30
N ALA A 109 -6.43 2.97 7.28
CA ALA A 109 -5.86 3.43 8.55
C ALA A 109 -4.59 4.27 8.33
N SER A 110 -3.71 3.82 7.43
CA SER A 110 -2.47 4.54 7.08
C SER A 110 -2.75 5.90 6.43
N ILE A 111 -3.75 5.98 5.55
CA ILE A 111 -4.14 7.24 4.90
C ILE A 111 -4.68 8.24 5.94
N VAL A 112 -5.60 7.80 6.79
CA VAL A 112 -6.19 8.65 7.84
C VAL A 112 -5.11 9.14 8.80
N GLN A 113 -4.22 8.25 9.26
CA GLN A 113 -3.09 8.62 10.10
C GLN A 113 -2.15 9.61 9.41
N GLY A 114 -1.89 9.42 8.12
CA GLY A 114 -1.09 10.33 7.31
C GLY A 114 -1.69 11.74 7.25
N VAL A 115 -2.99 11.85 6.97
CA VAL A 115 -3.70 13.15 6.91
C VAL A 115 -3.70 13.84 8.27
N ILE A 116 -4.01 13.12 9.35
CA ILE A 116 -4.00 13.67 10.71
C ILE A 116 -2.59 14.15 11.08
N SER A 117 -1.55 13.36 10.76
CA SER A 117 -0.17 13.73 11.05
C SER A 117 0.30 14.94 10.22
N LEU A 118 -0.16 15.06 8.98
CA LEU A 118 0.15 16.20 8.11
C LEU A 118 -0.49 17.48 8.66
N VAL A 119 -1.80 17.46 8.93
CA VAL A 119 -2.53 18.64 9.44
C VAL A 119 -1.99 19.07 10.79
N SER A 120 -1.77 18.13 11.71
CA SER A 120 -1.24 18.45 13.03
C SER A 120 0.21 18.91 13.00
N GLY A 121 1.05 18.34 12.11
CA GLY A 121 2.42 18.80 11.92
C GLY A 121 2.48 20.23 11.36
N LEU A 122 1.60 20.54 10.39
CA LEU A 122 1.51 21.89 9.82
C LEU A 122 1.03 22.91 10.85
N ALA A 123 0.02 22.56 11.67
CA ALA A 123 -0.46 23.43 12.75
C ALA A 123 0.63 23.75 13.78
N VAL A 124 1.43 22.75 14.18
CA VAL A 124 2.56 22.95 15.10
C VAL A 124 3.65 23.81 14.47
N ALA A 125 3.99 23.57 13.19
CA ALA A 125 4.99 24.37 12.49
C ALA A 125 4.62 25.86 12.49
N PHE A 126 3.38 26.19 12.11
CA PHE A 126 2.91 27.58 12.09
C PHE A 126 2.89 28.22 13.47
N PHE A 127 2.69 27.44 14.54
CA PHE A 127 2.70 27.94 15.92
C PHE A 127 4.10 28.39 16.38
N PHE A 128 5.17 27.64 16.04
CA PHE A 128 6.53 27.96 16.48
C PHE A 128 7.20 29.05 15.64
N GLY A 129 6.82 29.22 14.38
CA GLY A 129 7.35 30.29 13.55
C GLY A 129 6.91 30.23 12.10
N TRP A 130 6.30 31.32 11.63
CA TRP A 130 5.78 31.42 10.27
C TRP A 130 6.89 31.38 9.19
N GLN A 131 8.07 31.93 9.46
CA GLN A 131 9.20 31.97 8.50
C GLN A 131 9.80 30.58 8.24
N MET A 132 10.04 29.78 9.29
CA MET A 132 10.59 28.42 9.15
C MET A 132 9.57 27.46 8.52
N SER A 133 8.29 27.68 8.78
CA SER A 133 7.19 26.86 8.23
C SER A 133 7.12 26.91 6.70
N PHE A 134 7.32 28.08 6.08
CA PHE A 134 7.30 28.21 4.63
C PHE A 134 8.40 27.41 3.95
N ILE A 135 9.60 27.42 4.52
CA ILE A 135 10.75 26.67 3.98
C ILE A 135 10.47 25.16 4.08
N THR A 136 9.99 24.69 5.23
CA THR A 136 9.64 23.27 5.41
C THR A 136 8.52 22.83 4.48
N LEU A 137 7.50 23.68 4.28
CA LEU A 137 6.40 23.41 3.35
C LEU A 137 6.91 23.25 1.91
N LEU A 138 7.81 24.13 1.45
CA LEU A 138 8.40 24.05 0.12
C LEU A 138 9.17 22.73 -0.09
N ILE A 139 9.96 22.31 0.89
CA ILE A 139 10.69 21.03 0.86
C ILE A 139 9.71 19.85 0.80
N TYR A 140 8.63 19.90 1.60
CA TYR A 140 7.63 18.84 1.63
C TYR A 140 6.93 18.69 0.27
N ILE A 141 6.60 19.80 -0.39
CA ILE A 141 6.00 19.81 -1.73
C ILE A 141 6.97 19.22 -2.76
N ALA A 142 8.25 19.59 -2.72
CA ALA A 142 9.26 19.06 -3.64
C ALA A 142 9.45 17.54 -3.49
N LEU A 143 9.50 17.04 -2.25
CA LEU A 143 9.57 15.60 -1.97
C LEU A 143 8.31 14.88 -2.46
N PHE A 144 7.13 15.44 -2.19
CA PHE A 144 5.86 14.85 -2.61
C PHE A 144 5.75 14.78 -4.15
N ALA A 145 6.17 15.84 -4.86
CA ALA A 145 6.21 15.86 -6.31
C ALA A 145 7.16 14.77 -6.88
N THR A 146 8.34 14.62 -6.27
CA THR A 146 9.31 13.58 -6.65
C THR A 146 8.74 12.17 -6.45
N GLN A 147 8.04 11.94 -5.34
CA GLN A 147 7.39 10.65 -5.07
C GLN A 147 6.27 10.33 -6.07
N ILE A 148 5.45 11.32 -6.44
CA ILE A 148 4.43 11.14 -7.48
C ILE A 148 5.08 10.77 -8.82
N LEU A 149 6.15 11.47 -9.19
CA LEU A 149 6.87 11.20 -10.44
C LEU A 149 7.44 9.78 -10.45
N LEU A 150 8.12 9.38 -9.37
CA LEU A 150 8.66 8.01 -9.21
C LEU A 150 7.55 6.96 -9.32
N ASN A 151 6.44 7.12 -8.60
CA ASN A 151 5.31 6.18 -8.65
C ASN A 151 4.72 6.07 -10.06
N ARG A 152 4.58 7.18 -10.79
CA ARG A 152 4.12 7.16 -12.18
C ARG A 152 5.11 6.46 -13.11
N LEU A 153 6.41 6.69 -12.91
CA LEU A 153 7.45 6.04 -13.70
C LEU A 153 7.46 4.52 -13.47
N VAL A 154 7.32 4.09 -12.21
CA VAL A 154 7.23 2.66 -11.86
C VAL A 154 5.96 2.04 -12.44
N ALA A 155 4.80 2.67 -12.26
CA ALA A 155 3.54 2.15 -12.82
C ALA A 155 3.61 2.00 -14.36
N ASN A 156 4.20 2.98 -15.06
CA ASN A 156 4.40 2.90 -16.50
C ASN A 156 5.43 1.85 -16.93
N ARG A 157 6.35 1.44 -16.05
CA ARG A 157 7.29 0.34 -16.31
C ARG A 157 6.61 -1.00 -16.07
N ASP A 158 5.91 -1.15 -14.95
CA ASP A 158 5.13 -2.35 -14.64
C ASP A 158 4.16 -2.70 -15.79
N GLU A 159 3.43 -1.73 -16.35
CA GLU A 159 2.52 -2.00 -17.46
C GLU A 159 3.26 -2.50 -18.73
N ARG A 160 4.46 -1.96 -19.00
CA ARG A 160 5.29 -2.39 -20.13
C ARG A 160 5.86 -3.79 -19.92
N ASP A 161 6.26 -4.10 -18.70
CA ASP A 161 6.80 -5.40 -18.33
C ASP A 161 5.71 -6.48 -18.42
N ILE A 162 4.50 -6.18 -17.92
CA ILE A 162 3.33 -7.07 -18.04
C ILE A 162 3.00 -7.34 -19.51
N ARG A 163 2.93 -6.31 -20.37
CA ARG A 163 2.65 -6.49 -21.80
C ARG A 163 3.73 -7.31 -22.50
N SER A 164 5.00 -7.11 -22.15
CA SER A 164 6.11 -7.84 -22.75
C SER A 164 6.12 -9.31 -22.31
N ALA A 165 5.83 -9.57 -21.04
CA ALA A 165 5.63 -10.92 -20.51
C ALA A 165 4.41 -11.62 -21.13
N GLU A 166 3.30 -10.92 -21.36
CA GLU A 166 2.11 -11.46 -22.01
C GLU A 166 2.41 -11.87 -23.47
N ASN A 167 3.18 -11.07 -24.21
CA ASN A 167 3.59 -11.42 -25.57
C ASN A 167 4.48 -12.67 -25.62
N ALA A 168 5.44 -12.79 -24.69
CA ALA A 168 6.26 -14.00 -24.56
C ALA A 168 5.41 -15.22 -24.20
N GLY A 169 4.45 -15.04 -23.28
CA GLY A 169 3.48 -16.07 -22.89
C GLY A 169 2.63 -16.55 -24.05
N LYS A 170 2.13 -15.64 -24.91
CA LYS A 170 1.38 -15.98 -26.12
C LYS A 170 2.18 -16.87 -27.07
N ILE A 171 3.44 -16.51 -27.34
CA ILE A 171 4.35 -17.29 -28.20
C ILE A 171 4.56 -18.69 -27.62
N ALA A 172 4.74 -18.81 -26.31
CA ALA A 172 4.89 -20.09 -25.65
C ALA A 172 3.61 -20.95 -25.75
N ILE A 173 2.44 -20.36 -25.49
CA ILE A 173 1.15 -21.04 -25.59
C ILE A 173 0.92 -21.54 -27.02
N GLU A 174 1.10 -20.69 -28.03
CA GLU A 174 0.92 -21.04 -29.44
C GLU A 174 1.85 -22.19 -29.88
N SER A 175 3.10 -22.17 -29.40
CA SER A 175 4.09 -23.21 -29.66
C SER A 175 3.69 -24.56 -29.04
N ILE A 176 3.13 -24.54 -27.83
CA ILE A 176 2.72 -25.75 -27.10
C ILE A 176 1.43 -26.31 -27.67
N GLU A 177 0.44 -25.47 -27.97
CA GLU A 177 -0.83 -25.88 -28.59
C GLU A 177 -0.59 -26.54 -29.96
N ASN A 178 0.35 -26.01 -30.74
CA ASN A 178 0.67 -26.49 -32.08
C ASN A 178 1.94 -27.35 -32.13
N ILE A 179 2.28 -28.05 -31.04
CA ILE A 179 3.56 -28.77 -30.93
C ILE A 179 3.80 -29.78 -32.06
N ARG A 180 2.75 -30.44 -32.55
CA ARG A 180 2.85 -31.38 -33.69
C ARG A 180 3.29 -30.67 -34.97
N THR A 181 2.76 -29.49 -35.22
CA THR A 181 3.12 -28.66 -36.39
C THR A 181 4.55 -28.15 -36.27
N VAL A 182 4.96 -27.72 -35.06
CA VAL A 182 6.33 -27.26 -34.78
C VAL A 182 7.35 -28.37 -35.03
N GLN A 183 7.07 -29.58 -34.54
CA GLN A 183 7.91 -30.75 -34.75
C GLN A 183 7.93 -31.21 -36.22
N ALA A 184 6.77 -31.20 -36.88
CA ALA A 184 6.66 -31.55 -38.30
C ALA A 184 7.48 -30.60 -39.21
N LEU A 185 7.62 -29.33 -38.82
CA LEU A 185 8.44 -28.34 -39.54
C LEU A 185 9.88 -28.24 -39.00
N THR A 186 10.22 -28.94 -37.92
CA THR A 186 11.54 -28.89 -37.25
C THR A 186 11.97 -27.45 -36.93
N LYS A 187 11.03 -26.64 -36.40
CA LYS A 187 11.21 -25.21 -36.10
C LYS A 187 11.37 -24.92 -34.61
N GLU A 188 11.71 -25.92 -33.79
CA GLU A 188 11.85 -25.78 -32.34
C GLU A 188 12.88 -24.71 -31.97
N SER A 189 14.05 -24.72 -32.62
CA SER A 189 15.11 -23.74 -32.38
C SER A 189 14.70 -22.32 -32.73
N TYR A 190 13.85 -22.15 -33.76
CA TYR A 190 13.34 -20.84 -34.16
C TYR A 190 12.40 -20.27 -33.12
N LEU A 191 11.41 -21.05 -32.68
CA LEU A 191 10.45 -20.64 -31.64
C LEU A 191 11.15 -20.39 -30.29
N HIS A 192 12.14 -21.22 -29.93
CA HIS A 192 12.96 -20.99 -28.75
C HIS A 192 13.70 -19.64 -28.84
N SER A 193 14.35 -19.34 -29.97
CA SER A 193 15.03 -18.06 -30.17
C SER A 193 14.06 -16.86 -30.14
N LEU A 194 12.85 -17.04 -30.67
CA LEU A 194 11.80 -16.02 -30.68
C LEU A 194 11.29 -15.74 -29.27
N PHE A 195 11.09 -16.79 -28.47
CA PHE A 195 10.73 -16.68 -27.06
C PHE A 195 11.82 -15.97 -26.25
N VAL A 196 13.09 -16.39 -26.39
CA VAL A 196 14.24 -15.73 -25.73
C VAL A 196 14.31 -14.24 -26.09
N ARG A 197 14.12 -13.90 -27.38
CA ARG A 197 14.12 -12.51 -27.84
C ARG A 197 12.96 -11.70 -27.25
N SER A 198 11.78 -12.29 -27.12
CA SER A 198 10.62 -11.65 -26.47
C SER A 198 10.85 -11.42 -24.98
N MET A 199 11.48 -12.36 -24.28
CA MET A 199 11.84 -12.25 -22.86
C MET A 199 12.97 -11.24 -22.59
N GLN A 200 13.98 -11.16 -23.47
CA GLN A 200 15.04 -10.16 -23.36
C GLN A 200 14.52 -8.73 -23.51
N ARG A 201 13.41 -8.54 -24.24
CA ARG A 201 12.73 -7.25 -24.36
C ARG A 201 12.07 -6.81 -23.05
N THR A 202 11.66 -7.76 -22.20
CA THR A 202 11.10 -7.51 -20.86
C THR A 202 12.18 -7.10 -19.84
N HIS A 203 13.46 -7.42 -20.09
CA HIS A 203 14.55 -7.21 -19.13
C HIS A 203 15.39 -5.94 -19.40
N ARG A 204 15.02 -5.13 -20.40
CA ARG A 204 15.67 -3.86 -20.77
C ARG A 204 14.74 -2.68 -20.54
#